data_AF-A0A3N5Y2F8-F1
#
_entry.id   AF-A0A3N5Y2F8-F1
#
_cell.length_a   1.000
_cell.length_b   1.000
_cell.length_c   1.000
_cell.angle_alpha   90.00
_cell.angle_beta   90.00
_cell.angle_gamma   90.00
#
_symmetry.space_group_name_H-M   'P 1'
#
loop_
_entity.id
_entity.type
_entity.pdbx_description
1 polymer ?
#
loop_
_entity_poly.entity_id
_entity_poly.type
_entity_poly.pdbx_seq_one_letter_code
_entity_poly.pdbx_strand_id
1 'polypeptide(L)'
;MTDIGTLGGATSQANGINRSGIIVGTSMTASGERHAFRWKDGVFKDLGAMGRQFSFAAAINTKGQIVGTLGPAPDAVGEELEMTNGFLYFQEVMSLLLPVALNRLDVSPRAISPEGLVVGQSFDVNDDPGEERAWFWDNGTSGRLPPLDPTSQLDNHTGASGVNRAGTAVGFSNTRSGFSHAVMWRRQ
;
A
#
# COMPACT_ATOMS: atom_id res chain seq x y z
N MET A 1 12.82 22.93 -10.84
CA MET A 1 12.85 21.47 -10.63
C MET A 1 14.14 21.16 -9.89
N THR A 2 14.10 20.25 -8.91
CA THR A 2 15.25 19.92 -8.07
C THR A 2 15.35 18.41 -7.94
N ASP A 3 16.53 17.87 -8.22
CA ASP A 3 16.84 16.47 -7.96
C ASP A 3 17.08 16.28 -6.44
N ILE A 4 16.45 15.25 -5.86
CA ILE A 4 16.59 14.90 -4.44
C ILE A 4 17.52 13.70 -4.21
N GLY A 5 18.01 13.05 -5.28
CA GLY A 5 18.99 11.98 -5.24
C GLY A 5 18.42 10.55 -5.23
N THR A 6 19.30 9.59 -4.93
CA THR A 6 19.02 8.16 -4.81
C THR A 6 19.71 7.58 -3.57
N LEU A 7 19.45 6.31 -3.25
CA LEU A 7 20.20 5.50 -2.27
C LEU A 7 21.56 5.01 -2.80
N GLY A 8 22.14 5.70 -3.78
CA GLY A 8 23.39 5.34 -4.44
C GLY A 8 23.23 4.49 -5.70
N GLY A 9 21.99 4.09 -6.04
CA GLY A 9 21.68 3.40 -7.29
C GLY A 9 21.29 4.35 -8.44
N ALA A 10 20.88 3.77 -9.56
CA ALA A 10 20.65 4.49 -10.80
C ALA A 10 19.32 5.26 -10.88
N THR A 11 18.30 4.88 -10.10
CA THR A 11 16.95 5.46 -10.20
C THR A 11 16.28 5.63 -8.85
N SER A 12 15.41 6.65 -8.75
CA SER A 12 14.47 6.85 -7.65
C SER A 12 13.15 7.42 -8.17
N GLN A 13 12.08 7.21 -7.42
CA GLN A 13 10.74 7.73 -7.71
C GLN A 13 10.07 8.15 -6.40
N ALA A 14 9.57 9.39 -6.34
CA ALA A 14 8.77 9.89 -5.23
C ALA A 14 7.28 9.57 -5.46
N ASN A 15 6.63 9.00 -4.45
CA ASN A 15 5.22 8.57 -4.50
C ASN A 15 4.32 9.40 -3.56
N GLY A 16 4.88 9.96 -2.49
CA GLY A 16 4.11 10.71 -1.51
C GLY A 16 4.92 11.82 -0.85
N ILE A 17 4.21 12.85 -0.39
CA ILE A 17 4.76 13.94 0.41
C ILE A 17 3.75 14.32 1.50
N ASN A 18 4.23 14.67 2.70
CA ASN A 18 3.37 15.22 3.76
C ASN A 18 3.59 16.73 3.98
N ARG A 19 2.72 17.34 4.81
CA ARG A 19 2.75 18.77 5.12
C ARG A 19 4.06 19.25 5.77
N SER A 20 4.86 18.35 6.34
CA SER A 20 6.14 18.65 6.95
C SER A 20 7.31 18.53 5.97
N GLY A 21 7.03 18.38 4.66
CA GLY A 21 8.04 18.26 3.61
C GLY A 21 8.73 16.91 3.55
N ILE A 22 8.23 15.89 4.26
CA ILE A 22 8.80 14.54 4.18
C ILE A 22 8.29 13.89 2.89
N ILE A 23 9.22 13.48 2.04
CA ILE A 23 8.96 12.77 0.78
C ILE A 23 9.23 11.28 0.99
N VAL A 24 8.41 10.43 0.39
CA VAL A 24 8.59 8.97 0.42
C VAL A 24 8.45 8.39 -0.99
N GLY A 25 9.05 7.24 -1.21
CA GLY A 25 8.94 6.53 -2.47
C GLY A 25 9.86 5.32 -2.52
N THR A 26 10.42 5.06 -3.70
CA THR A 26 11.33 3.92 -3.96
C THR A 26 12.62 4.41 -4.58
N SER A 27 13.74 3.83 -4.18
CA SER A 27 15.04 4.10 -4.78
C SER A 27 15.84 2.81 -4.93
N MET A 28 16.66 2.76 -5.98
CA MET A 28 17.71 1.76 -6.08
C MET A 28 18.84 2.11 -5.11
N THR A 29 19.35 1.11 -4.41
CA THR A 29 20.59 1.17 -3.60
C THR A 29 21.82 1.03 -4.49
N ALA A 30 23.00 1.26 -3.92
CA ALA A 30 24.28 1.00 -4.60
C ALA A 30 24.48 -0.47 -5.00
N SER A 31 23.88 -1.42 -4.26
CA SER A 31 23.86 -2.86 -4.58
C SER A 31 22.84 -3.23 -5.66
N GLY A 32 22.00 -2.29 -6.11
CA GLY A 32 20.97 -2.50 -7.13
C GLY A 32 19.62 -2.97 -6.59
N GLU A 33 19.47 -3.10 -5.27
CA GLU A 33 18.21 -3.46 -4.61
C GLU A 33 17.23 -2.29 -4.64
N ARG A 34 15.93 -2.55 -4.63
CA ARG A 34 14.89 -1.50 -4.57
C ARG A 34 14.35 -1.38 -3.16
N HIS A 35 14.62 -0.25 -2.52
CA HIS A 35 14.14 0.02 -1.16
C HIS A 35 13.20 1.21 -1.12
N ALA A 36 12.24 1.13 -0.21
CA ALA A 36 11.46 2.27 0.24
C ALA A 36 12.39 3.29 0.89
N PHE A 37 12.18 4.57 0.61
CA PHE A 37 12.97 5.64 1.20
C PHE A 37 12.10 6.68 1.90
N ARG A 38 12.75 7.42 2.80
CA ARG A 38 12.26 8.68 3.35
C ARG A 38 13.28 9.78 3.08
N TRP A 39 12.85 10.89 2.51
CA TRP A 39 13.67 12.07 2.30
C TRP A 39 13.14 13.25 3.10
N LYS A 40 14.03 14.00 3.74
CA LYS A 40 13.70 15.28 4.39
C LYS A 40 14.94 16.16 4.47
N ASP A 41 14.81 17.43 4.06
CA ASP A 41 15.84 18.46 4.24
C ASP A 41 17.24 18.02 3.75
N GLY A 42 17.29 17.37 2.58
CA GLY A 42 18.53 16.87 1.98
C GLY A 42 19.01 15.50 2.50
N VAL A 43 18.36 14.93 3.50
CA VAL A 43 18.71 13.61 4.05
C VAL A 43 17.88 12.52 3.39
N PHE A 44 18.52 11.69 2.57
CA PHE A 44 17.93 10.50 1.94
C PHE A 44 18.16 9.28 2.84
N LYS A 45 17.09 8.71 3.37
CA LYS A 45 17.13 7.59 4.31
C LYS A 45 16.57 6.33 3.69
N ASP A 46 17.34 5.26 3.76
CA ASP A 46 16.90 3.91 3.46
C ASP A 46 15.98 3.38 4.57
N LEU A 47 14.81 2.85 4.21
CA LEU A 47 13.90 2.16 5.14
C LEU A 47 14.13 0.64 5.14
N GLY A 48 14.91 0.12 4.20
CA GLY A 48 15.16 -1.30 3.97
C GLY A 48 13.93 -2.04 3.44
N ALA A 49 14.05 -3.35 3.32
CA ALA A 49 12.98 -4.24 2.85
C ALA A 49 12.61 -5.34 3.86
N MET A 50 13.00 -5.22 5.14
CA MET A 50 12.79 -6.28 6.16
C MET A 50 13.26 -7.67 5.71
N GLY A 51 14.36 -7.74 4.95
CA GLY A 51 14.87 -8.98 4.38
C GLY A 51 14.02 -9.55 3.24
N ARG A 52 13.07 -8.80 2.68
CA ARG A 52 12.33 -9.12 1.46
C ARG A 52 13.09 -8.65 0.23
N GLN A 53 12.71 -9.17 -0.94
CA GLN A 53 13.39 -8.87 -2.21
C GLN A 53 13.36 -7.38 -2.60
N PHE A 54 12.30 -6.67 -2.24
CA PHE A 54 12.18 -5.24 -2.46
C PHE A 54 11.19 -4.59 -1.48
N SER A 55 11.20 -3.27 -1.42
CA SER A 55 10.16 -2.48 -0.76
C SER A 55 9.87 -1.20 -1.52
N PHE A 56 8.64 -0.69 -1.38
CA PHE A 56 8.26 0.63 -1.88
C PHE A 56 7.29 1.33 -0.93
N ALA A 57 7.51 2.62 -0.69
CA ALA A 57 6.56 3.44 0.06
C ALA A 57 5.48 4.02 -0.88
N ALA A 58 4.21 3.82 -0.53
CA ALA A 58 3.07 4.29 -1.31
C ALA A 58 2.55 5.64 -0.81
N ALA A 59 2.43 5.82 0.51
CA ALA A 59 1.82 7.00 1.08
C ALA A 59 2.42 7.36 2.45
N ILE A 60 2.28 8.63 2.82
CA ILE A 60 2.71 9.17 4.12
C ILE A 60 1.63 10.13 4.65
N ASN A 61 1.30 10.03 5.94
CA ASN A 61 0.38 10.97 6.58
C ASN A 61 1.11 12.12 7.30
N THR A 62 0.34 13.05 7.87
CA THR A 62 0.87 14.22 8.59
C THR A 62 1.61 13.88 9.89
N LYS A 63 1.43 12.68 10.44
CA LYS A 63 2.19 12.20 11.60
C LYS A 63 3.54 11.60 11.21
N GLY A 64 3.81 11.44 9.91
CA GLY A 64 5.01 10.78 9.40
C GLY A 64 4.93 9.25 9.43
N GLN A 65 3.72 8.69 9.55
CA GLN A 65 3.48 7.27 9.33
C GLN A 65 3.51 7.00 7.82
N ILE A 66 4.31 6.03 7.41
CA ILE A 66 4.53 5.66 6.02
C ILE A 66 3.93 4.28 5.82
N VAL A 67 3.14 4.09 4.76
CA VAL A 67 2.66 2.78 4.34
C VAL A 67 3.18 2.45 2.96
N GLY A 68 3.32 1.16 2.70
CA GLY A 68 3.81 0.67 1.43
C GLY A 68 3.80 -0.85 1.38
N THR A 69 4.50 -1.39 0.41
CA THR A 69 4.51 -2.82 0.13
C THR A 69 5.93 -3.35 0.21
N LEU A 70 6.03 -4.55 0.76
CA LEU A 70 7.19 -5.42 0.71
C LEU A 70 6.96 -6.50 -0.34
N GLY A 71 7.99 -6.78 -1.11
CA GLY A 71 8.01 -7.92 -2.02
C GLY A 71 8.07 -9.26 -1.28
N PRO A 72 8.18 -10.36 -2.04
CA PRO A 72 8.21 -11.71 -1.50
C PRO A 72 9.51 -11.99 -0.73
N ALA A 73 9.55 -13.14 -0.06
CA ALA A 73 10.76 -13.65 0.58
C ALA A 73 11.89 -13.86 -0.45
N PRO A 74 13.17 -13.76 -0.06
CA PRO A 74 14.29 -13.98 -0.98
C PRO A 74 14.29 -15.37 -1.61
N ASP A 75 13.80 -16.37 -0.88
CA ASP A 75 13.70 -17.78 -1.24
C ASP A 75 12.32 -18.19 -1.78
N ALA A 76 11.42 -17.21 -2.00
CA ALA A 76 10.10 -17.45 -2.55
C ALA A 76 10.17 -18.14 -3.91
N VAL A 77 9.31 -19.15 -4.11
CA VAL A 77 9.19 -19.91 -5.35
C VAL A 77 7.74 -20.12 -5.73
N GLY A 78 7.46 -20.33 -7.02
CA GLY A 78 6.10 -20.55 -7.51
C GLY A 78 5.20 -19.34 -7.23
N GLU A 79 4.00 -19.59 -6.70
CA GLU A 79 3.01 -18.55 -6.39
C GLU A 79 3.47 -17.57 -5.31
N GLU A 80 4.46 -17.93 -4.48
CA GLU A 80 5.01 -17.03 -3.47
C GLU A 80 5.75 -15.83 -4.10
N LEU A 81 6.23 -15.94 -5.34
CA LEU A 81 6.86 -14.81 -6.04
C LEU A 81 5.90 -13.63 -6.28
N GLU A 82 4.60 -13.91 -6.33
CA GLU A 82 3.55 -12.90 -6.47
C GLU A 82 3.07 -12.39 -5.10
N MET A 83 3.61 -12.95 -4.00
CA MET A 83 3.17 -12.58 -2.67
C MET A 83 3.81 -11.27 -2.20
N THR A 84 2.96 -10.30 -1.83
CA THR A 84 3.39 -9.03 -1.24
C THR A 84 2.77 -8.82 0.13
N ASN A 85 3.43 -8.01 0.96
CA ASN A 85 2.89 -7.62 2.26
C ASN A 85 2.84 -6.10 2.43
N GLY A 86 1.74 -5.60 2.97
CA GLY A 86 1.67 -4.21 3.41
C GLY A 86 2.53 -3.98 4.65
N PHE A 87 3.24 -2.85 4.70
CA PHE A 87 3.97 -2.41 5.89
C PHE A 87 3.48 -1.04 6.37
N LEU A 88 3.69 -0.78 7.66
CA LEU A 88 3.67 0.51 8.32
C LEU A 88 5.07 0.79 8.86
N TYR A 89 5.65 1.93 8.48
CA TYR A 89 6.86 2.45 9.08
C TYR A 89 6.55 3.70 9.91
N PHE A 90 6.93 3.67 11.18
CA PHE A 90 6.75 4.78 12.11
C PHE A 90 7.79 4.71 13.22
N GLN A 91 8.32 5.88 13.62
CA GLN A 91 9.31 5.99 14.70
C GLN A 91 10.48 4.99 14.53
N GLU A 92 11.03 4.91 13.32
CA GLU A 92 12.19 4.05 13.01
C GLU A 92 11.91 2.54 13.00
N VAL A 93 10.65 2.15 13.15
CA VAL A 93 10.24 0.75 13.15
C VAL A 93 9.38 0.48 11.92
N MET A 94 9.77 -0.53 11.14
CA MET A 94 8.90 -1.12 10.11
C MET A 94 8.16 -2.31 10.71
N SER A 95 6.84 -2.36 10.51
CA SER A 95 5.96 -3.43 10.97
C SER A 95 5.07 -3.87 9.82
N LEU A 96 4.78 -5.17 9.76
CA LEU A 96 3.79 -5.69 8.83
C LEU A 96 2.39 -5.21 9.24
N LEU A 97 1.55 -4.86 8.27
CA LEU A 97 0.14 -4.59 8.50
C LEU A 97 -0.58 -5.92 8.73
N LEU A 98 -0.54 -6.41 9.97
CA LEU A 98 -1.16 -7.68 10.38
C LEU A 98 -2.39 -7.47 11.28
N PRO A 99 -3.27 -8.49 11.34
CA PRO A 99 -3.50 -9.42 10.25
C PRO A 99 -4.17 -8.62 9.10
N VAL A 100 -3.78 -8.83 7.84
CA VAL A 100 -4.81 -8.74 6.80
C VAL A 100 -5.47 -10.10 6.86
N ALA A 101 -6.49 -10.23 7.72
CA ALA A 101 -7.20 -11.47 7.89
C ALA A 101 -7.90 -11.77 6.59
N LEU A 102 -7.26 -12.54 5.71
CA LEU A 102 -7.71 -13.18 4.48
C LEU A 102 -6.48 -13.95 3.97
N ASN A 103 -6.62 -15.19 3.53
CA ASN A 103 -5.53 -15.99 2.92
C ASN A 103 -5.04 -15.35 1.60
N ARG A 104 -4.51 -14.13 1.64
CA ARG A 104 -4.33 -13.26 0.49
C ARG A 104 -2.88 -12.97 0.21
N LEU A 105 -2.58 -13.05 -1.06
CA LEU A 105 -1.22 -13.09 -1.57
C LEU A 105 -0.71 -11.68 -1.89
N ASP A 106 -1.54 -10.71 -2.25
CA ASP A 106 -1.06 -9.33 -2.48
C ASP A 106 -1.80 -8.33 -1.57
N VAL A 107 -1.06 -7.59 -0.74
CA VAL A 107 -1.58 -6.50 0.09
C VAL A 107 -0.85 -5.23 -0.30
N SER A 108 -1.56 -4.37 -1.03
CA SER A 108 -1.01 -3.13 -1.56
C SER A 108 -1.70 -1.91 -0.93
N PRO A 109 -1.13 -1.32 0.14
CA PRO A 109 -1.62 -0.07 0.71
C PRO A 109 -1.54 1.05 -0.32
N ARG A 110 -2.60 1.84 -0.44
CA ARG A 110 -2.66 2.98 -1.38
C ARG A 110 -2.67 4.32 -0.67
N ALA A 111 -3.33 4.40 0.49
CA ALA A 111 -3.47 5.65 1.22
C ALA A 111 -3.53 5.44 2.73
N ILE A 112 -3.12 6.47 3.48
CA ILE A 112 -3.20 6.54 4.93
C ILE A 112 -3.74 7.90 5.37
N SER A 113 -4.74 7.89 6.24
CA SER A 113 -5.33 9.11 6.82
C SER A 113 -4.43 9.69 7.93
N PRO A 114 -4.60 10.97 8.33
CA PRO A 114 -3.94 11.53 9.51
C PRO A 114 -4.18 10.75 10.81
N GLU A 115 -5.30 10.04 10.90
CA GLU A 115 -5.73 9.25 12.04
C GLU A 115 -5.02 7.89 12.09
N GLY A 116 -4.50 7.41 10.95
CA GLY A 116 -3.79 6.14 10.84
C GLY A 116 -4.61 5.04 10.14
N LEU A 117 -5.85 5.32 9.72
CA LEU A 117 -6.62 4.43 8.86
C LEU A 117 -5.92 4.29 7.51
N VAL A 118 -5.58 3.05 7.17
CA VAL A 118 -4.96 2.65 5.91
C VAL A 118 -6.04 2.03 5.02
N VAL A 119 -5.99 2.33 3.73
CA VAL A 119 -6.81 1.66 2.72
C VAL A 119 -5.94 1.24 1.55
N GLY A 120 -6.37 0.21 0.84
CA GLY A 120 -5.67 -0.28 -0.34
C GLY A 120 -6.46 -1.28 -1.15
N GLN A 121 -5.73 -2.00 -1.97
CA GLN A 121 -6.24 -3.10 -2.78
C GLN A 121 -5.48 -4.38 -2.46
N SER A 122 -6.15 -5.51 -2.59
CA SER A 122 -5.56 -6.84 -2.47
C SER A 122 -5.98 -7.72 -3.62
N PHE A 123 -5.11 -8.62 -4.06
CA PHE A 123 -5.45 -9.67 -5.00
C PHE A 123 -5.55 -11.00 -4.26
N ASP A 124 -6.57 -11.77 -4.59
CA ASP A 124 -6.73 -13.16 -4.15
C ASP A 124 -6.37 -14.07 -5.32
N VAL A 125 -5.39 -14.96 -5.15
CA VAL A 125 -5.03 -15.93 -6.19
C VAL A 125 -5.91 -17.18 -6.16
N ASN A 126 -6.62 -17.39 -5.05
CA ASN A 126 -7.45 -18.58 -4.85
C ASN A 126 -8.91 -18.34 -5.24
N ASP A 127 -9.34 -17.06 -5.32
CA ASP A 127 -10.56 -16.69 -6.02
C ASP A 127 -10.26 -16.68 -7.54
N ASP A 128 -11.24 -17.10 -8.35
CA ASP A 128 -11.25 -17.07 -9.83
C ASP A 128 -10.41 -15.88 -10.38
N PRO A 129 -9.49 -16.09 -11.33
CA PRO A 129 -8.24 -15.33 -11.40
C PRO A 129 -8.48 -13.81 -11.47
N GLY A 130 -8.02 -13.10 -10.43
CA GLY A 130 -7.79 -11.64 -10.49
C GLY A 130 -8.77 -10.73 -9.76
N GLU A 131 -9.53 -11.21 -8.77
CA GLU A 131 -10.46 -10.34 -8.05
C GLU A 131 -9.76 -9.33 -7.13
N GLU A 132 -9.62 -8.10 -7.61
CA GLU A 132 -9.17 -6.95 -6.80
C GLU A 132 -10.18 -6.64 -5.69
N ARG A 133 -9.74 -6.61 -4.43
CA ARG A 133 -10.59 -6.28 -3.30
C ARG A 133 -10.07 -5.08 -2.53
N ALA A 134 -10.95 -4.10 -2.30
CA ALA A 134 -10.67 -2.97 -1.44
C ALA A 134 -10.66 -3.44 0.03
N TRP A 135 -9.67 -2.97 0.78
CA TRP A 135 -9.51 -3.31 2.18
C TRP A 135 -9.16 -2.08 3.02
N PHE A 136 -9.35 -2.20 4.33
CA PHE A 136 -8.88 -1.24 5.30
C PHE A 136 -8.08 -1.93 6.41
N TRP A 137 -7.15 -1.17 7.01
CA TRP A 137 -6.48 -1.51 8.25
C TRP A 137 -6.54 -0.31 9.19
N ASP A 138 -6.92 -0.56 10.43
CA ASP A 138 -7.00 0.42 11.51
C ASP A 138 -6.46 -0.21 12.79
N ASN A 139 -5.22 0.12 13.13
CA ASN A 139 -4.57 -0.24 14.39
C ASN A 139 -4.74 -1.72 14.79
N GLY A 140 -4.37 -2.63 13.89
CA GLY A 140 -4.44 -4.08 14.10
C GLY A 140 -5.78 -4.71 13.75
N THR A 141 -6.79 -3.91 13.38
CA THR A 141 -8.06 -4.41 12.84
C THR A 141 -8.09 -4.23 11.33
N SER A 142 -8.41 -5.28 10.59
CA SER A 142 -8.57 -5.21 9.13
C SER A 142 -9.93 -5.71 8.66
N GLY A 143 -10.36 -5.28 7.48
CA GLY A 143 -11.53 -5.85 6.83
C GLY A 143 -11.64 -5.46 5.36
N ARG A 144 -12.62 -6.08 4.68
CA ARG A 144 -12.97 -5.71 3.30
C ARG A 144 -13.85 -4.46 3.30
N LEU A 145 -13.70 -3.64 2.28
CA LEU A 145 -14.66 -2.61 1.92
C LEU A 145 -15.66 -3.22 0.92
N PRO A 146 -16.98 -3.14 1.15
CA PRO A 146 -17.96 -3.86 0.34
C PRO A 146 -18.10 -3.28 -1.07
N PRO A 147 -18.44 -4.08 -2.09
CA PRO A 147 -18.78 -3.57 -3.42
C PRO A 147 -20.14 -2.83 -3.42
N LEU A 148 -20.48 -2.20 -4.54
CA LEU A 148 -21.77 -1.52 -4.75
C LEU A 148 -22.94 -2.49 -4.60
N ASP A 149 -22.81 -3.69 -5.17
CA ASP A 149 -23.77 -4.76 -5.01
C ASP A 149 -23.12 -6.01 -4.36
N PRO A 150 -23.23 -6.14 -3.03
CA PRO A 150 -22.66 -7.28 -2.30
C PRO A 150 -23.36 -8.62 -2.61
N THR A 151 -24.47 -8.61 -3.34
CA THR A 151 -25.19 -9.84 -3.71
C THR A 151 -24.76 -10.40 -5.07
N SER A 152 -24.01 -9.63 -5.86
CA SER A 152 -23.56 -10.06 -7.17
C SER A 152 -22.18 -10.71 -7.11
N GLN A 153 -22.06 -11.89 -7.73
CA GLN A 153 -20.75 -12.52 -7.93
C GLN A 153 -19.93 -11.85 -9.05
N LEU A 154 -20.55 -11.02 -9.89
CA LEU A 154 -19.88 -10.29 -10.97
C LEU A 154 -19.42 -8.88 -10.55
N ASP A 155 -19.91 -8.38 -9.40
CA ASP A 155 -19.50 -7.10 -8.80
C ASP A 155 -18.57 -7.36 -7.60
N ASN A 156 -17.46 -8.02 -7.89
CA ASN A 156 -16.46 -8.41 -6.93
C ASN A 156 -15.25 -7.45 -6.91
N HIS A 157 -14.91 -6.83 -8.04
CA HIS A 157 -13.75 -5.94 -8.11
C HIS A 157 -13.99 -4.60 -7.42
N THR A 158 -13.13 -4.31 -6.44
CA THR A 158 -13.10 -3.06 -5.70
C THR A 158 -11.66 -2.66 -5.44
N GLY A 159 -11.38 -1.37 -5.43
CA GLY A 159 -10.08 -0.85 -5.03
C GLY A 159 -10.22 0.49 -4.35
N ALA A 160 -9.60 0.64 -3.17
CA ALA A 160 -9.56 1.90 -2.46
C ALA A 160 -8.26 2.65 -2.79
N SER A 161 -8.38 3.92 -3.18
CA SER A 161 -7.26 4.75 -3.64
C SER A 161 -6.98 5.96 -2.75
N GLY A 162 -7.94 6.34 -1.91
CA GLY A 162 -7.80 7.50 -1.03
C GLY A 162 -8.60 7.35 0.25
N VAL A 163 -8.15 8.01 1.30
CA VAL A 163 -8.87 8.09 2.57
C VAL A 163 -8.61 9.45 3.22
N ASN A 164 -9.67 10.08 3.72
CA ASN A 164 -9.58 11.38 4.36
C ASN A 164 -9.55 11.28 5.89
N ARG A 165 -9.47 12.45 6.55
CA ARG A 165 -9.44 12.59 8.00
C ARG A 165 -10.68 12.02 8.71
N ALA A 166 -11.84 12.11 8.05
CA ALA A 166 -13.10 11.60 8.58
C ALA A 166 -13.23 10.07 8.45
N GLY A 167 -12.20 9.38 7.94
CA GLY A 167 -12.25 7.96 7.65
C GLY A 167 -13.13 7.61 6.45
N THR A 168 -13.48 8.59 5.61
CA THR A 168 -14.14 8.33 4.33
C THR A 168 -13.10 7.85 3.34
N ALA A 169 -13.25 6.60 2.88
CA ALA A 169 -12.44 6.04 1.82
C ALA A 169 -13.11 6.28 0.47
N VAL A 170 -12.31 6.39 -0.59
CA VAL A 170 -12.76 6.54 -1.98
C VAL A 170 -12.03 5.57 -2.89
N GLY A 171 -12.64 5.25 -4.01
CA GLY A 171 -12.09 4.28 -4.94
C GLY A 171 -13.08 3.90 -6.02
N PHE A 172 -13.04 2.63 -6.44
CA PHE A 172 -13.98 2.08 -7.40
C PHE A 172 -14.62 0.78 -6.90
N SER A 173 -15.79 0.48 -7.44
CA SER A 173 -16.43 -0.84 -7.44
C SER A 173 -16.88 -1.13 -8.86
N ASN A 174 -16.84 -2.37 -9.28
CA ASN A 174 -17.51 -2.75 -10.51
C ASN A 174 -19.03 -2.69 -10.35
N THR A 175 -19.73 -3.06 -11.40
CA THR A 175 -21.17 -3.21 -11.43
C THR A 175 -21.47 -4.61 -11.94
N ARG A 176 -22.72 -5.07 -11.81
CA ARG A 176 -23.15 -6.35 -12.42
C ARG A 176 -22.82 -6.45 -13.92
N SER A 177 -22.76 -5.32 -14.61
CA SER A 177 -22.42 -5.20 -16.04
C SER A 177 -20.92 -5.15 -16.34
N GLY A 178 -20.05 -5.27 -15.33
CA GLY A 178 -18.59 -5.25 -15.48
C GLY A 178 -17.96 -3.87 -15.59
N PHE A 179 -18.73 -2.78 -15.53
CA PHE A 179 -18.20 -1.42 -15.57
C PHE A 179 -17.80 -0.93 -14.17
N SER A 180 -16.66 -0.23 -14.07
CA SER A 180 -16.20 0.39 -12.84
C SER A 180 -16.89 1.72 -12.57
N HIS A 181 -17.44 1.87 -11.37
CA HIS A 181 -18.04 3.09 -10.85
C HIS A 181 -17.19 3.67 -9.71
N ALA A 182 -17.09 5.00 -9.64
CA ALA A 182 -16.48 5.67 -8.51
C ALA A 182 -17.38 5.50 -7.27
N VAL A 183 -16.76 5.16 -6.14
CA VAL A 183 -17.47 4.90 -4.88
C VAL A 183 -16.80 5.60 -3.70
N MET A 184 -17.57 5.76 -2.63
CA MET A 184 -17.06 6.15 -1.33
C MET A 184 -17.58 5.18 -0.26
N TRP A 185 -16.72 4.87 0.71
CA TRP A 185 -17.07 4.11 1.89
C TRP A 185 -17.00 5.02 3.12
N ARG A 186 -18.04 5.01 3.94
CA ARG A 186 -18.12 5.76 5.19
C ARG A 186 -18.27 4.78 6.34
N ARG A 187 -17.65 5.08 7.48
CA ARG A 187 -17.97 4.42 8.74
C ARG A 187 -19.43 4.77 9.08
N GLN A 188 -20.24 3.76 9.36
CA GLN A 188 -21.55 3.95 9.99
C GLN A 188 -21.36 4.21 11.49
#